data_AF-A0A416M1R5-F1
#
_entry.id   AF-A0A416M1R5-F1
#
_cell.length_a   1.000
_cell.length_b   1.000
_cell.length_c   1.000
_cell.angle_alpha   90.00
_cell.angle_beta   90.00
_cell.angle_gamma   90.00
#
_symmetry.space_group_name_H-M   'P 1'
#
loop_
_entity.id
_entity.type
_entity.pdbx_description
1 polymer ?
#
loop_
_entity_poly.entity_id
_entity_poly.type
_entity_poly.pdbx_seq_one_letter_code
_entity_poly.pdbx_strand_id
1 'polypeptide(L)'
;MDENILGKNIKYLRTMNGETLEELGNVIRASKKTIQGYESGRRMPDIATIEKIAHYYGKMVDELVHNKLYELEKISSDKIIKMDEIMDTLLHILPVIETDEACRNKSFLKGVTEIRNMISSFRNGIEVQGVIISEIIDCFIIAIGDDIIEAVGNMIWCIFFLWTQQYTDLDKIKKLQVRINKGESDWKEFKYEYQKDVKKSSSKKKAFVYDYDELLFELIGELKATKKWSQLGDYYLALRYVVGLIDTGYSDEMNQAVGIQMLIAFAQVGNKYSLDFLETSNNI
;
A
#
# COMPACT_ATOMS: atom_id res chain seq x y z
N MET A 1 -29.30 10.33 24.18
CA MET A 1 -29.52 9.52 22.96
C MET A 1 -28.14 9.23 22.46
N ASP A 2 -27.68 7.99 22.61
CA ASP A 2 -26.36 7.59 22.14
C ASP A 2 -26.27 7.86 20.65
N GLU A 3 -25.23 8.57 20.23
CA GLU A 3 -25.02 8.90 18.84
C GLU A 3 -24.84 7.61 18.04
N ASN A 4 -25.60 7.42 16.95
CA ASN A 4 -25.49 6.26 16.06
C ASN A 4 -24.18 6.33 15.24
N ILE A 5 -23.04 6.23 15.92
CA ILE A 5 -21.70 6.33 15.32
C ILE A 5 -21.48 5.16 14.34
N LEU A 6 -21.70 3.93 14.81
CA LEU A 6 -21.55 2.72 13.98
C LEU A 6 -22.36 2.79 12.68
N GLY A 7 -23.66 3.11 12.74
CA GLY A 7 -24.49 3.19 11.53
C GLY A 7 -24.04 4.30 10.58
N LYS A 8 -23.64 5.46 11.11
CA LYS A 8 -23.08 6.55 10.29
C LYS A 8 -21.75 6.15 9.64
N ASN A 9 -20.88 5.44 10.36
CA ASN A 9 -19.60 4.94 9.85
C ASN A 9 -19.80 3.90 8.74
N ILE A 10 -20.71 2.93 8.93
CA ILE A 10 -21.06 1.95 7.89
C ILE A 10 -21.52 2.67 6.62
N LYS A 11 -22.43 3.64 6.78
CA LYS A 11 -22.93 4.43 5.66
C LYS A 11 -21.80 5.20 4.97
N TYR A 12 -20.97 5.88 5.76
CA TYR A 12 -19.85 6.65 5.26
C TYR A 12 -18.90 5.78 4.43
N LEU A 13 -18.39 4.69 5.02
CA LEU A 13 -17.49 3.75 4.33
C LEU A 13 -18.12 3.19 3.06
N ARG A 14 -19.38 2.76 3.11
CA ARG A 14 -20.09 2.29 1.91
C ARG A 14 -20.12 3.35 0.82
N THR A 15 -20.52 4.59 1.15
CA THR A 15 -20.62 5.67 0.17
C THR A 15 -19.26 6.13 -0.35
N MET A 16 -18.22 6.12 0.49
CA MET A 16 -16.84 6.42 0.11
C MET A 16 -16.26 5.40 -0.86
N ASN A 17 -16.71 4.15 -0.78
CA ASN A 17 -16.37 3.11 -1.75
C ASN A 17 -17.37 3.07 -2.93
N GLY A 18 -18.28 4.05 -3.02
CA GLY A 18 -19.30 4.15 -4.06
C GLY A 18 -20.31 2.98 -4.09
N GLU A 19 -20.37 2.17 -3.05
CA GLU A 19 -21.14 0.93 -3.02
C GLU A 19 -22.64 1.19 -2.80
N THR A 20 -23.47 0.36 -3.41
CA THR A 20 -24.90 0.28 -3.14
C THR A 20 -25.18 -0.53 -1.87
N LEU A 21 -26.36 -0.35 -1.30
CA LEU A 21 -26.82 -1.16 -0.15
C LEU A 21 -26.86 -2.66 -0.46
N GLU A 22 -27.07 -3.03 -1.74
CA GLU A 22 -27.11 -4.43 -2.18
C GLU A 22 -25.70 -5.02 -2.27
N GLU A 23 -24.72 -4.26 -2.76
CA GLU A 23 -23.32 -4.69 -2.83
C GLU A 23 -22.76 -4.99 -1.44
N LEU A 24 -22.92 -4.07 -0.47
CA LEU A 24 -22.51 -4.32 0.91
C LEU A 24 -23.31 -5.49 1.53
N GLY A 25 -24.61 -5.56 1.23
CA GLY A 25 -25.47 -6.67 1.65
C GLY A 25 -24.94 -8.03 1.20
N ASN A 26 -24.51 -8.14 -0.05
CA ASN A 26 -23.93 -9.37 -0.59
C ASN A 26 -22.63 -9.77 0.11
N VAL A 27 -21.77 -8.80 0.42
CA VAL A 27 -20.49 -9.04 1.11
C VAL A 27 -20.71 -9.63 2.50
N ILE A 28 -21.64 -9.08 3.28
CA ILE A 28 -21.88 -9.52 4.67
C ILE A 28 -23.05 -10.50 4.81
N ARG A 29 -23.62 -10.95 3.69
CA ARG A 29 -24.80 -11.84 3.61
C ARG A 29 -26.04 -11.28 4.32
N ALA A 30 -26.34 -10.01 4.10
CA ALA A 30 -27.48 -9.32 4.66
C ALA A 30 -28.37 -8.70 3.56
N SER A 31 -29.67 -8.57 3.82
CA SER A 31 -30.58 -7.92 2.87
C SER A 31 -30.34 -6.41 2.78
N LYS A 32 -30.68 -5.79 1.66
CA LYS A 32 -30.71 -4.33 1.49
C LYS A 32 -31.41 -3.59 2.64
N LYS A 33 -32.57 -4.10 3.09
CA LYS A 33 -33.33 -3.54 4.21
C LYS A 33 -32.58 -3.66 5.53
N THR A 34 -31.80 -4.73 5.70
CA THR A 34 -30.95 -4.93 6.89
C THR A 34 -29.82 -3.90 6.92
N ILE A 35 -29.11 -3.69 5.81
CA ILE A 35 -28.06 -2.66 5.73
C ILE A 35 -28.63 -1.27 6.00
N GLN A 36 -29.77 -0.93 5.39
CA GLN A 36 -30.46 0.33 5.67
C GLN A 36 -30.86 0.47 7.14
N GLY A 37 -31.25 -0.62 7.79
CA GLY A 37 -31.52 -0.70 9.22
C GLY A 37 -30.30 -0.36 10.07
N TYR A 38 -29.13 -0.93 9.71
CA TYR A 38 -27.85 -0.63 10.36
C TYR A 38 -27.45 0.83 10.19
N GLU A 39 -27.46 1.35 8.97
CA GLU A 39 -27.06 2.73 8.69
C GLU A 39 -27.93 3.79 9.39
N SER A 40 -29.22 3.48 9.56
CA SER A 40 -30.17 4.36 10.25
C SER A 40 -30.17 4.20 11.77
N GLY A 41 -29.45 3.21 12.32
CA GLY A 41 -29.46 2.89 13.75
C GLY A 41 -30.75 2.22 14.23
N ARG A 42 -31.65 1.84 13.31
CA ARG A 42 -32.89 1.11 13.62
C ARG A 42 -32.64 -0.36 13.95
N ARG A 43 -31.48 -0.89 13.56
CA ARG A 43 -31.02 -2.23 13.88
C ARG A 43 -29.55 -2.16 14.26
N MET A 44 -29.16 -2.96 15.24
CA MET A 44 -27.75 -3.16 15.59
C MET A 44 -27.24 -4.43 14.91
N PRO A 45 -26.11 -4.37 14.17
CA PRO A 45 -25.43 -5.58 13.74
C PRO A 45 -24.92 -6.36 14.95
N ASP A 46 -24.86 -7.69 14.86
CA ASP A 46 -24.18 -8.51 15.85
C ASP A 46 -22.65 -8.39 15.70
N ILE A 47 -21.92 -8.87 16.71
CA ILE A 47 -20.45 -8.77 16.76
C ILE A 47 -19.82 -9.38 15.51
N ALA A 48 -20.28 -10.56 15.09
CA ALA A 48 -19.77 -11.25 13.90
C ALA A 48 -20.00 -10.45 12.60
N THR A 49 -21.10 -9.70 12.51
CA THR A 49 -21.36 -8.80 11.38
C THR A 49 -20.47 -7.56 11.45
N ILE A 50 -20.26 -6.99 12.65
CA ILE A 50 -19.35 -5.85 12.84
C ILE A 50 -17.94 -6.23 12.41
N GLU A 51 -17.43 -7.39 12.85
CA GLU A 51 -16.11 -7.91 12.46
C GLU A 51 -15.97 -8.07 10.94
N LYS A 52 -17.00 -8.62 10.27
CA LYS A 52 -17.00 -8.73 8.80
C LYS A 52 -16.95 -7.39 8.10
N ILE A 53 -17.70 -6.40 8.59
CA ILE A 53 -17.70 -5.05 8.02
C ILE A 53 -16.34 -4.39 8.25
N ALA A 54 -15.80 -4.50 9.46
CA ALA A 54 -14.50 -3.95 9.84
C ALA A 54 -13.38 -4.52 8.95
N HIS A 55 -13.30 -5.85 8.84
CA HIS A 55 -12.35 -6.52 7.97
C HIS A 55 -12.57 -6.19 6.49
N TYR A 56 -13.82 -6.07 6.05
CA TYR A 56 -14.10 -5.71 4.66
C TYR A 56 -13.56 -4.34 4.26
N TYR A 57 -13.69 -3.36 5.16
CA TYR A 57 -13.23 -2.00 4.92
C TYR A 57 -11.80 -1.73 5.43
N GLY A 58 -11.09 -2.74 5.93
CA GLY A 58 -9.73 -2.60 6.47
C GLY A 58 -9.70 -1.64 7.67
N LYS A 59 -10.62 -1.82 8.61
CA LYS A 59 -10.74 -1.03 9.84
C LYS A 59 -10.68 -1.92 11.06
N MET A 60 -10.17 -1.40 12.17
CA MET A 60 -10.33 -2.06 13.46
C MET A 60 -11.80 -1.96 13.90
N VAL A 61 -12.28 -3.00 14.61
CA VAL A 61 -13.64 -3.00 15.18
C VAL A 61 -13.85 -1.80 16.10
N ASP A 62 -12.85 -1.47 16.91
CA ASP A 62 -12.91 -0.33 17.83
C ASP A 62 -13.08 1.01 17.10
N GLU A 63 -12.29 1.25 16.05
CA GLU A 63 -12.41 2.44 15.20
C GLU A 63 -13.80 2.53 14.54
N LEU A 64 -14.33 1.41 14.06
CA LEU A 64 -15.62 1.35 13.39
C LEU A 64 -16.78 1.69 14.34
N VAL A 65 -16.65 1.35 15.63
CA VAL A 65 -17.73 1.52 16.62
C VAL A 65 -17.64 2.88 17.34
N HIS A 66 -16.44 3.37 17.63
CA HIS A 66 -16.25 4.53 18.52
C HIS A 66 -15.81 5.82 17.82
N ASN A 67 -15.12 5.74 16.67
CA ASN A 67 -14.57 6.93 16.02
C ASN A 67 -15.55 7.51 15.00
N LYS A 68 -15.67 8.84 14.90
CA LYS A 68 -16.55 9.49 13.93
C LYS A 68 -15.92 9.58 12.55
N LEU A 69 -15.78 8.44 11.87
CA LEU A 69 -15.13 8.36 10.55
C LEU A 69 -15.84 9.24 9.51
N TYR A 70 -17.14 9.48 9.68
CA TYR A 70 -17.94 10.36 8.82
C TYR A 70 -17.64 11.85 8.96
N GLU A 71 -16.79 12.26 9.92
CA GLU A 71 -16.30 13.63 10.07
C GLU A 71 -14.97 13.86 9.33
N LEU A 72 -14.34 12.78 8.81
CA LEU A 72 -13.15 12.87 7.97
C LEU A 72 -13.49 13.46 6.59
N GLU A 73 -12.49 14.08 5.95
CA GLU A 73 -12.65 14.64 4.61
C GLU A 73 -13.08 13.57 3.59
N LYS A 74 -14.05 13.92 2.75
CA LYS A 74 -14.53 13.05 1.69
C LYS A 74 -13.58 13.13 0.50
N ILE A 75 -12.80 12.08 0.30
CA ILE A 75 -12.13 11.82 -0.98
C ILE A 75 -13.19 11.47 -2.02
N SER A 76 -13.17 12.15 -3.16
CA SER A 76 -14.10 11.87 -4.27
C SER A 76 -13.75 10.54 -4.93
N SER A 77 -14.59 9.51 -4.74
CA SER A 77 -14.45 8.20 -5.38
C SER A 77 -14.50 8.25 -6.91
N ASP A 78 -15.08 9.33 -7.44
CA ASP A 78 -15.39 9.50 -8.87
C ASP A 78 -14.27 10.27 -9.60
N LYS A 79 -13.20 10.65 -8.90
CA LYS A 79 -12.03 11.27 -9.52
C LYS A 79 -11.39 10.26 -10.48
N ILE A 80 -11.24 10.67 -11.75
CA ILE A 80 -10.55 9.88 -12.77
C ILE A 80 -9.11 9.66 -12.32
N ILE A 81 -8.66 8.41 -12.42
CA ILE A 81 -7.28 8.03 -12.13
C ILE A 81 -6.40 8.36 -13.33
N LYS A 82 -5.19 8.87 -13.04
CA LYS A 82 -4.11 8.97 -14.03
C LYS A 82 -2.94 8.11 -13.60
N MET A 83 -2.35 7.39 -14.55
CA MET A 83 -1.20 6.53 -14.28
C MET A 83 0.00 7.33 -13.75
N ASP A 84 0.21 8.55 -14.25
CA ASP A 84 1.27 9.43 -13.74
C ASP A 84 1.07 9.76 -12.26
N GLU A 85 -0.14 10.10 -11.83
CA GLU A 85 -0.44 10.39 -10.42
C GLU A 85 -0.20 9.18 -9.51
N ILE A 86 -0.52 7.96 -9.99
CA ILE A 86 -0.22 6.71 -9.26
C ILE A 86 1.28 6.51 -9.15
N MET A 87 2.02 6.64 -10.27
CA MET A 87 3.46 6.40 -10.29
C MET A 87 4.22 7.45 -9.47
N ASP A 88 3.80 8.71 -9.50
CA ASP A 88 4.36 9.77 -8.67
C ASP A 88 4.16 9.44 -7.18
N THR A 89 2.94 9.05 -6.80
CA THR A 89 2.63 8.60 -5.43
C THR A 89 3.50 7.43 -5.00
N LEU A 90 3.65 6.42 -5.88
CA LEU A 90 4.48 5.25 -5.60
C LEU A 90 5.94 5.65 -5.35
N LEU A 91 6.49 6.60 -6.11
CA LEU A 91 7.87 7.05 -5.97
C LEU A 91 8.10 7.95 -4.76
N HIS A 92 7.07 8.64 -4.27
CA HIS A 92 7.11 9.32 -2.97
C HIS A 92 7.17 8.31 -1.81
N ILE A 93 6.34 7.27 -1.86
CA ILE A 93 6.32 6.22 -0.84
C ILE A 93 7.58 5.34 -0.91
N LEU A 94 8.06 5.05 -2.12
CA LEU A 94 9.18 4.15 -2.35
C LEU A 94 10.22 4.87 -3.24
N PRO A 95 11.06 5.72 -2.65
CA PRO A 95 12.00 6.53 -3.40
C PRO A 95 13.12 5.66 -3.99
N VAL A 96 13.45 5.92 -5.26
CA VAL A 96 14.65 5.39 -5.89
C VAL A 96 15.82 6.26 -5.47
N ILE A 97 16.84 5.65 -4.88
CA ILE A 97 18.00 6.34 -4.32
C ILE A 97 19.05 6.53 -5.40
N GLU A 98 19.48 7.76 -5.59
CA GLU A 98 20.50 8.12 -6.57
C GLU A 98 21.42 9.19 -6.00
N THR A 99 22.72 8.94 -6.08
CA THR A 99 23.75 9.93 -5.73
C THR A 99 24.84 9.94 -6.78
N ASP A 100 25.46 11.09 -7.00
CA ASP A 100 26.56 11.23 -7.99
C ASP A 100 27.72 10.29 -7.69
N GLU A 101 27.95 9.97 -6.41
CA GLU A 101 28.97 9.03 -5.97
C GLU A 101 28.61 7.59 -6.34
N ALA A 102 27.40 7.14 -5.99
CA ALA A 102 26.94 5.80 -6.32
C ALA A 102 26.85 5.57 -7.85
N CYS A 103 26.43 6.58 -8.61
CA CYS A 103 26.35 6.53 -10.07
C CYS A 103 27.70 6.38 -10.78
N ARG A 104 28.83 6.54 -10.08
CA ARG A 104 30.16 6.20 -10.63
C ARG A 104 30.39 4.69 -10.70
N ASN A 105 29.72 3.92 -9.86
CA ASN A 105 29.73 2.46 -9.95
C ASN A 105 28.87 2.01 -11.14
N LYS A 106 29.47 1.23 -12.04
CA LYS A 106 28.81 0.80 -13.30
C LYS A 106 27.60 -0.10 -13.05
N SER A 107 27.70 -1.00 -12.08
CA SER A 107 26.62 -1.94 -11.74
C SER A 107 25.46 -1.19 -11.12
N PHE A 108 25.74 -0.29 -10.18
CA PHE A 108 24.72 0.58 -9.59
C PHE A 108 23.99 1.42 -10.66
N LEU A 109 24.74 2.12 -11.51
CA LEU A 109 24.17 2.96 -12.56
C LEU A 109 23.29 2.14 -13.51
N LYS A 110 23.70 0.92 -13.86
CA LYS A 110 22.90 0.01 -14.67
C LYS A 110 21.59 -0.33 -13.98
N GLY A 111 21.63 -0.79 -12.72
CA GLY A 111 20.44 -1.17 -11.95
C GLY A 111 19.42 -0.04 -11.85
N VAL A 112 19.87 1.18 -11.53
CA VAL A 112 18.96 2.32 -11.45
C VAL A 112 18.42 2.75 -12.82
N THR A 113 19.24 2.67 -13.87
CA THR A 113 18.76 2.96 -15.23
C THR A 113 17.63 2.02 -15.64
N GLU A 114 17.74 0.74 -15.31
CA GLU A 114 16.67 -0.22 -15.58
C GLU A 114 15.41 0.03 -14.75
N ILE A 115 15.53 0.46 -13.49
CA ILE A 115 14.37 0.93 -12.71
C ILE A 115 13.68 2.10 -13.44
N ARG A 116 14.42 3.09 -13.92
CA ARG A 116 13.83 4.24 -14.65
C ARG A 116 13.15 3.80 -15.95
N ASN A 117 13.77 2.90 -16.71
CA ASN A 117 13.20 2.34 -17.93
C ASN A 117 11.90 1.59 -17.65
N MET A 118 11.87 0.83 -16.56
CA MET A 118 10.69 0.11 -16.10
C MET A 118 9.55 1.06 -15.70
N ILE A 119 9.85 2.10 -14.91
CA ILE A 119 8.87 3.14 -14.53
C ILE A 119 8.31 3.84 -15.77
N SER A 120 9.17 4.20 -16.71
CA SER A 120 8.76 4.82 -17.98
C SER A 120 7.85 3.89 -18.79
N SER A 121 8.17 2.59 -18.84
CA SER A 121 7.33 1.59 -19.50
C SER A 121 5.94 1.52 -18.86
N PHE A 122 5.85 1.51 -17.52
CA PHE A 122 4.56 1.50 -16.82
C PHE A 122 3.71 2.74 -17.10
N ARG A 123 4.31 3.93 -17.11
CA ARG A 123 3.61 5.18 -17.48
C ARG A 123 3.03 5.12 -18.89
N ASN A 124 3.76 4.48 -19.81
CA ASN A 124 3.37 4.40 -21.22
C ASN A 124 2.55 3.14 -21.57
N GLY A 125 2.23 2.27 -20.60
CA GLY A 125 1.49 1.03 -20.87
C GLY A 125 2.28 -0.01 -21.67
N ILE A 126 3.61 0.05 -21.63
CA ILE A 126 4.51 -0.88 -22.32
C ILE A 126 4.76 -2.09 -21.40
N GLU A 127 4.69 -3.29 -21.97
CA GLU A 127 4.97 -4.52 -21.24
C GLU A 127 6.44 -4.63 -20.89
N VAL A 128 6.70 -4.98 -19.62
CA VAL A 128 8.04 -5.14 -19.08
C VAL A 128 8.34 -6.64 -18.97
N GLN A 129 9.55 -7.05 -19.31
CA GLN A 129 9.98 -8.45 -19.21
C GLN A 129 9.97 -8.94 -17.76
N GLY A 130 9.47 -10.15 -17.53
CA GLY A 130 9.30 -10.70 -16.17
C GLY A 130 10.61 -10.94 -15.39
N VAL A 131 11.75 -11.00 -16.08
CA VAL A 131 13.08 -11.21 -15.45
C VAL A 131 13.77 -9.91 -15.05
N ILE A 132 13.24 -8.75 -15.44
CA ILE A 132 13.95 -7.46 -15.29
C ILE A 132 14.31 -7.16 -13.83
N ILE A 133 13.41 -7.50 -12.88
CA ILE A 133 13.65 -7.21 -11.46
C ILE A 133 14.82 -8.06 -10.94
N SER A 134 14.91 -9.32 -11.35
CA SER A 134 16.03 -10.18 -10.98
C SER A 134 17.36 -9.62 -11.50
N GLU A 135 17.38 -9.15 -12.75
CA GLU A 135 18.56 -8.52 -13.34
C GLU A 135 18.95 -7.21 -12.63
N ILE A 136 17.97 -6.42 -12.19
CA ILE A 136 18.19 -5.21 -11.38
C ILE A 136 18.79 -5.59 -10.02
N ILE A 137 18.25 -6.61 -9.36
CA ILE A 137 18.75 -7.11 -8.07
C ILE A 137 20.20 -7.58 -8.22
N ASP A 138 20.54 -8.33 -9.26
CA ASP A 138 21.93 -8.77 -9.51
C ASP A 138 22.89 -7.58 -9.65
N CYS A 139 22.45 -6.51 -10.31
CA CYS A 139 23.25 -5.29 -10.41
C CYS A 139 23.50 -4.65 -9.03
N PHE A 140 22.51 -4.63 -8.15
CA PHE A 140 22.66 -4.10 -6.80
C PHE A 140 23.47 -5.00 -5.89
N ILE A 141 23.37 -6.32 -6.01
CA ILE A 141 24.23 -7.26 -5.26
C ILE A 141 25.71 -6.98 -5.57
N ILE A 142 26.06 -6.79 -6.85
CA ILE A 142 27.43 -6.44 -7.24
C ILE A 142 27.84 -5.08 -6.63
N ALA A 143 26.97 -4.07 -6.72
CA ALA A 143 27.26 -2.75 -6.18
C ALA A 143 27.40 -2.73 -4.64
N ILE A 144 26.63 -3.55 -3.92
CA ILE A 144 26.77 -3.75 -2.47
C ILE A 144 28.15 -4.35 -2.16
N GLY A 145 28.60 -5.33 -2.96
CA GLY A 145 29.95 -5.89 -2.86
C GLY A 145 31.07 -4.88 -3.11
N ASP A 146 30.78 -3.77 -3.80
CA ASP A 146 31.67 -2.62 -4.02
C ASP A 146 31.43 -1.48 -2.99
N ASP A 147 30.82 -1.78 -1.85
CA ASP A 147 30.52 -0.86 -0.73
C ASP A 147 29.59 0.32 -1.10
N ILE A 148 28.71 0.16 -2.11
CA ILE A 148 27.72 1.17 -2.50
C ILE A 148 26.44 1.02 -1.67
N ILE A 149 26.35 1.73 -0.55
CA ILE A 149 25.20 1.65 0.37
C ILE A 149 23.86 2.05 -0.27
N GLU A 150 23.86 2.96 -1.26
CA GLU A 150 22.64 3.32 -2.01
C GLU A 150 22.00 2.09 -2.70
N ALA A 151 22.81 1.10 -3.07
CA ALA A 151 22.34 -0.14 -3.67
C ALA A 151 21.48 -0.96 -2.70
N VAL A 152 21.79 -0.94 -1.40
CA VAL A 152 20.99 -1.59 -0.35
C VAL A 152 19.57 -1.03 -0.33
N GLY A 153 19.43 0.30 -0.37
CA GLY A 153 18.11 0.92 -0.35
C GLY A 153 17.32 0.65 -1.64
N ASN A 154 17.98 0.61 -2.79
CA ASN A 154 17.32 0.21 -4.04
C ASN A 154 17.03 -1.29 -4.13
N MET A 155 17.78 -2.14 -3.42
CA MET A 155 17.45 -3.56 -3.28
C MET A 155 16.19 -3.76 -2.43
N ILE A 156 16.05 -3.00 -1.33
CA ILE A 156 14.79 -2.93 -0.57
C ILE A 156 13.65 -2.45 -1.47
N TRP A 157 13.89 -1.40 -2.28
CA TRP A 157 12.92 -0.92 -3.28
C TRP A 157 12.44 -2.06 -4.19
N CYS A 158 13.35 -2.88 -4.72
CA CYS A 158 12.99 -4.03 -5.57
C CYS A 158 12.13 -5.06 -4.82
N ILE A 159 12.44 -5.36 -3.55
CA ILE A 159 11.66 -6.31 -2.75
C ILE A 159 10.26 -5.78 -2.48
N PHE A 160 10.12 -4.50 -2.12
CA PHE A 160 8.82 -3.84 -1.95
C PHE A 160 8.04 -3.81 -3.27
N PHE A 161 8.71 -3.53 -4.39
CA PHE A 161 8.07 -3.58 -5.69
C PHE A 161 7.56 -5.00 -5.99
N LEU A 162 8.37 -6.04 -5.80
CA LEU A 162 7.94 -7.44 -5.94
C LEU A 162 6.76 -7.79 -5.04
N TRP A 163 6.74 -7.27 -3.80
CA TRP A 163 5.61 -7.43 -2.89
C TRP A 163 4.30 -6.88 -3.48
N THR A 164 4.35 -5.68 -4.10
CA THR A 164 3.17 -5.11 -4.76
C THR A 164 2.67 -5.96 -5.94
N GLN A 165 3.54 -6.75 -6.57
CA GLN A 165 3.21 -7.56 -7.73
C GLN A 165 2.71 -8.97 -7.40
N GLN A 166 2.85 -9.46 -6.17
CA GLN A 166 2.58 -10.87 -5.81
C GLN A 166 1.16 -11.34 -6.16
N TYR A 167 0.21 -10.41 -6.23
CA TYR A 167 -1.22 -10.70 -6.39
C TYR A 167 -1.84 -10.03 -7.61
N THR A 168 -1.00 -9.41 -8.42
CA THR A 168 -1.39 -8.81 -9.69
C THR A 168 -1.82 -9.92 -10.65
N ASP A 169 -3.12 -10.02 -10.92
CA ASP A 169 -3.58 -10.67 -12.14
C ASP A 169 -3.17 -9.79 -13.32
N LEU A 170 -2.08 -10.17 -14.00
CA LEU A 170 -1.49 -9.38 -15.08
C LEU A 170 -2.51 -9.04 -16.16
N ASP A 171 -3.44 -9.93 -16.49
CA ASP A 171 -4.45 -9.68 -17.51
C ASP A 171 -5.49 -8.66 -17.03
N LYS A 172 -5.83 -8.67 -15.73
CA LYS A 172 -6.71 -7.65 -15.16
C LYS A 172 -6.02 -6.29 -15.05
N ILE A 173 -4.79 -6.25 -14.56
CA ILE A 173 -4.05 -4.99 -14.46
C ILE A 173 -3.82 -4.41 -15.85
N LYS A 174 -3.54 -5.24 -16.87
CA LYS A 174 -3.50 -4.79 -18.27
C LYS A 174 -4.83 -4.14 -18.70
N LYS A 175 -5.96 -4.80 -18.45
CA LYS A 175 -7.29 -4.24 -18.78
C LYS A 175 -7.56 -2.93 -18.04
N LEU A 176 -7.24 -2.87 -16.75
CA LEU A 176 -7.42 -1.68 -15.92
C LEU A 176 -6.49 -0.54 -16.39
N GLN A 177 -5.23 -0.84 -16.71
CA GLN A 177 -4.26 0.11 -17.26
C GLN A 177 -4.72 0.68 -18.60
N VAL A 178 -5.24 -0.15 -19.51
CA VAL A 178 -5.81 0.32 -20.78
C VAL A 178 -6.96 1.29 -20.55
N ARG A 179 -7.83 1.03 -19.57
CA ARG A 179 -8.94 1.92 -19.23
C ARG A 179 -8.49 3.21 -18.55
N ILE A 180 -7.55 3.13 -17.61
CA ILE A 180 -6.90 4.30 -16.98
C ILE A 180 -6.30 5.21 -18.06
N ASN A 181 -5.56 4.64 -19.02
CA ASN A 181 -4.93 5.40 -20.10
C ASN A 181 -5.95 6.06 -21.04
N LYS A 182 -7.18 5.54 -21.12
CA LYS A 182 -8.30 6.16 -21.85
C LYS A 182 -9.12 7.14 -21.01
N GLY A 183 -8.83 7.28 -19.71
CA GLY A 183 -9.61 8.07 -18.77
C GLY A 183 -10.97 7.46 -18.43
N GLU A 184 -11.12 6.14 -18.58
CA GLU A 184 -12.37 5.39 -18.41
C GLU A 184 -12.49 4.70 -17.04
N SER A 185 -11.58 4.96 -16.11
CA SER A 185 -11.54 4.35 -14.77
C SER A 185 -11.36 5.38 -13.66
N ASP A 186 -12.06 5.14 -12.57
CA ASP A 186 -12.06 5.97 -11.36
C ASP A 186 -11.49 5.21 -10.15
N TRP A 187 -11.35 5.91 -9.02
CA TRP A 187 -10.86 5.34 -7.76
C TRP A 187 -11.74 4.22 -7.22
N LYS A 188 -13.04 4.29 -7.47
CA LYS A 188 -13.98 3.24 -7.09
C LYS A 188 -13.64 1.92 -7.78
N GLU A 189 -13.52 1.93 -9.11
CA GLU A 189 -13.20 0.75 -9.89
C GLU A 189 -11.84 0.16 -9.50
N PHE A 190 -10.82 1.01 -9.42
CA PHE A 190 -9.46 0.58 -9.08
C PHE A 190 -9.41 -0.11 -7.71
N LYS A 191 -10.03 0.49 -6.70
CA LYS A 191 -10.06 -0.06 -5.34
C LYS A 191 -10.84 -1.38 -5.28
N TYR A 192 -11.95 -1.46 -5.99
CA TYR A 192 -12.77 -2.67 -6.06
C TYR A 192 -12.00 -3.85 -6.69
N GLU A 193 -11.31 -3.62 -7.81
CA GLU A 193 -10.49 -4.66 -8.45
C GLU A 193 -9.30 -5.06 -7.57
N TYR A 194 -8.62 -4.10 -6.93
CA TYR A 194 -7.52 -4.38 -6.01
C TYR A 194 -7.97 -5.22 -4.79
N GLN A 195 -9.10 -4.88 -4.17
CA GLN A 195 -9.64 -5.61 -3.01
C GLN A 195 -10.01 -7.06 -3.32
N LYS A 196 -10.45 -7.36 -4.54
CA LYS A 196 -10.75 -8.75 -4.95
C LYS A 196 -9.50 -9.63 -4.94
N ASP A 197 -8.37 -9.07 -5.36
CA ASP A 197 -7.12 -9.82 -5.50
C ASP A 197 -6.46 -10.03 -4.13
N VAL A 198 -6.52 -9.04 -3.22
CA VAL A 198 -6.05 -9.16 -1.82
C VAL A 198 -6.72 -10.31 -1.08
N LYS A 199 -8.04 -10.52 -1.25
CA LYS A 199 -8.79 -11.57 -0.53
C LYS A 199 -8.45 -13.00 -0.98
N LYS A 200 -7.82 -13.17 -2.14
CA LYS A 200 -7.53 -14.51 -2.71
C LYS A 200 -6.18 -15.09 -2.26
N SER A 201 -5.32 -14.33 -1.60
CA SER A 201 -3.87 -14.61 -1.63
C SER A 201 -3.16 -14.84 -0.29
N SER A 202 -3.87 -15.09 0.81
CA SER A 202 -3.23 -15.11 2.14
C SER A 202 -2.11 -16.13 2.32
N SER A 203 -2.14 -17.29 1.66
CA SER A 203 -1.05 -18.29 1.75
C SER A 203 0.22 -17.87 1.01
N LYS A 204 0.09 -17.21 -0.15
CA LYS A 204 1.22 -16.67 -0.91
C LYS A 204 1.87 -15.47 -0.20
N LYS A 205 1.09 -14.67 0.53
CA LYS A 205 1.60 -13.59 1.41
C LYS A 205 2.59 -14.12 2.44
N LYS A 206 2.18 -15.17 3.16
CA LYS A 206 3.04 -15.77 4.18
C LYS A 206 4.33 -16.34 3.62
N ALA A 207 4.26 -17.02 2.47
CA ALA A 207 5.45 -17.56 1.81
C ALA A 207 6.43 -16.45 1.40
N PHE A 208 5.95 -15.39 0.75
CA PHE A 208 6.82 -14.27 0.35
C PHE A 208 7.45 -13.58 1.55
N VAL A 209 6.67 -13.30 2.60
CA VAL A 209 7.21 -12.70 3.82
C VAL A 209 8.28 -13.61 4.41
N TYR A 210 8.02 -14.91 4.55
CA TYR A 210 8.99 -15.88 5.06
C TYR A 210 10.30 -15.88 4.27
N ASP A 211 10.23 -15.83 2.94
CA ASP A 211 11.41 -15.89 2.06
C ASP A 211 12.29 -14.62 2.13
N TYR A 212 11.70 -13.46 2.45
CA TYR A 212 12.39 -12.15 2.40
C TYR A 212 12.57 -11.47 3.76
N ASP A 213 11.97 -11.96 4.84
CA ASP A 213 11.97 -11.27 6.15
C ASP A 213 13.38 -11.07 6.70
N GLU A 214 14.19 -12.13 6.73
CA GLU A 214 15.58 -12.09 7.20
C GLU A 214 16.42 -11.11 6.37
N LEU A 215 16.37 -11.25 5.04
CA LEU A 215 17.07 -10.35 4.13
C LEU A 215 16.65 -8.88 4.30
N LEU A 216 15.35 -8.60 4.46
CA LEU A 216 14.87 -7.24 4.71
C LEU A 216 15.41 -6.68 6.02
N PHE A 217 15.48 -7.49 7.08
CA PHE A 217 16.06 -7.04 8.35
C PHE A 217 17.56 -6.74 8.23
N GLU A 218 18.31 -7.55 7.49
CA GLU A 218 19.73 -7.32 7.21
C GLU A 218 19.94 -6.00 6.44
N LEU A 219 19.26 -5.84 5.31
CA LEU A 219 19.37 -4.63 4.46
C LEU A 219 18.94 -3.37 5.22
N ILE A 220 17.84 -3.43 5.99
CA ILE A 220 17.40 -2.31 6.83
C ILE A 220 18.44 -2.01 7.91
N GLY A 221 19.02 -3.05 8.52
CA GLY A 221 20.10 -2.94 9.50
C GLY A 221 21.32 -2.21 8.94
N GLU A 222 21.73 -2.54 7.71
CA GLU A 222 22.83 -1.87 7.01
C GLU A 222 22.54 -0.38 6.77
N LEU A 223 21.35 -0.03 6.28
CA LEU A 223 20.96 1.39 6.13
C LEU A 223 21.02 2.12 7.47
N LYS A 224 20.51 1.49 8.54
CA LYS A 224 20.48 2.04 9.90
C LYS A 224 21.87 2.27 10.50
N ALA A 225 22.85 1.45 10.13
CA ALA A 225 24.24 1.62 10.56
C ALA A 225 24.92 2.87 9.98
N THR A 226 24.36 3.47 8.91
CA THR A 226 24.93 4.66 8.28
C THR A 226 24.23 5.95 8.68
N LYS A 227 25.01 7.00 8.98
CA LYS A 227 24.44 8.32 9.31
C LYS A 227 23.58 8.91 8.18
N LYS A 228 23.94 8.63 6.93
CA LYS A 228 23.28 9.18 5.73
C LYS A 228 21.91 8.58 5.48
N TRP A 229 21.76 7.26 5.69
CA TRP A 229 20.55 6.51 5.32
C TRP A 229 19.78 5.94 6.52
N SER A 230 20.20 6.24 7.75
CA SER A 230 19.52 5.73 8.96
C SER A 230 18.02 6.08 9.00
N GLN A 231 17.65 7.31 8.63
CA GLN A 231 16.24 7.71 8.53
C GLN A 231 15.46 6.90 7.49
N LEU A 232 16.10 6.49 6.40
CA LEU A 232 15.45 5.65 5.39
C LEU A 232 15.22 4.23 5.92
N GLY A 233 16.19 3.69 6.67
CA GLY A 233 16.04 2.40 7.34
C GLY A 233 14.89 2.41 8.35
N ASP A 234 14.77 3.46 9.18
CA ASP A 234 13.61 3.63 10.08
C ASP A 234 12.29 3.69 9.30
N TYR A 235 12.27 4.47 8.22
CA TYR A 235 11.10 4.61 7.37
C TYR A 235 10.68 3.28 6.74
N TYR A 236 11.60 2.52 6.14
CA TYR A 236 11.28 1.22 5.55
C TYR A 236 10.84 0.21 6.61
N LEU A 237 11.42 0.23 7.81
CA LEU A 237 10.96 -0.61 8.91
C LEU A 237 9.48 -0.35 9.23
N ALA A 238 9.06 0.92 9.32
CA ALA A 238 7.65 1.25 9.51
C ALA A 238 6.79 0.92 8.28
N LEU A 239 7.29 1.18 7.08
CA LEU A 239 6.56 0.95 5.84
C LEU A 239 6.20 -0.53 5.66
N ARG A 240 7.06 -1.46 6.11
CA ARG A 240 6.76 -2.90 6.12
C ARG A 240 5.44 -3.22 6.85
N TYR A 241 5.21 -2.59 8.00
CA TYR A 241 3.96 -2.73 8.75
C TYR A 241 2.78 -2.12 8.00
N VAL A 242 2.97 -0.94 7.41
CA VAL A 242 1.91 -0.22 6.67
C VAL A 242 1.43 -1.02 5.46
N VAL A 243 2.34 -1.65 4.71
CA VAL A 243 2.00 -2.40 3.49
C VAL A 243 1.73 -3.89 3.73
N GLY A 244 1.80 -4.34 4.98
CA GLY A 244 1.58 -5.74 5.35
C GLY A 244 2.69 -6.71 4.93
N LEU A 245 3.92 -6.21 4.72
CA LEU A 245 5.12 -7.02 4.44
C LEU A 245 5.75 -7.52 5.75
N ILE A 246 4.91 -8.16 6.58
CA ILE A 246 5.29 -8.70 7.89
C ILE A 246 4.32 -9.82 8.30
N ASP A 247 4.81 -10.77 9.11
CA ASP A 247 3.97 -11.80 9.75
C ASP A 247 4.18 -11.73 11.27
N THR A 248 3.36 -10.91 11.94
CA THR A 248 3.42 -10.72 13.40
C THR A 248 2.42 -11.60 14.16
N GLY A 249 1.57 -12.34 13.44
CA GLY A 249 0.39 -13.01 14.01
C GLY A 249 -0.81 -12.10 14.32
N TYR A 250 -0.67 -10.77 14.19
CA TYR A 250 -1.79 -9.82 14.27
C TYR A 250 -2.51 -9.65 12.93
N SER A 251 -3.70 -9.02 12.94
CA SER A 251 -4.43 -8.71 11.71
C SER A 251 -3.71 -7.64 10.88
N ASP A 252 -4.00 -7.60 9.58
CA ASP A 252 -3.44 -6.62 8.65
C ASP A 252 -3.72 -5.18 9.14
N GLU A 253 -4.93 -4.93 9.67
CA GLU A 253 -5.35 -3.62 10.19
C GLU A 253 -4.56 -3.21 11.43
N MET A 254 -4.29 -4.16 12.34
CA MET A 254 -3.48 -3.90 13.53
C MET A 254 -2.03 -3.59 13.16
N ASN A 255 -1.45 -4.36 12.23
CA ASN A 255 -0.10 -4.10 11.73
C ASN A 255 -0.02 -2.74 11.05
N GLN A 256 -0.98 -2.41 10.20
CA GLN A 256 -1.03 -1.12 9.54
C GLN A 256 -1.12 0.03 10.55
N ALA A 257 -1.94 -0.10 11.60
CA ALA A 257 -2.03 0.90 12.65
C ALA A 257 -0.70 1.11 13.37
N VAL A 258 0.02 0.03 13.70
CA VAL A 258 1.38 0.11 14.29
C VAL A 258 2.33 0.84 13.36
N GLY A 259 2.36 0.48 12.08
CA GLY A 259 3.21 1.12 11.07
C GLY A 259 2.93 2.62 10.93
N ILE A 260 1.66 3.02 10.87
CA ILE A 260 1.26 4.44 10.80
C ILE A 260 1.72 5.20 12.05
N GLN A 261 1.55 4.63 13.24
CA GLN A 261 2.02 5.27 14.48
C GLN A 261 3.55 5.41 14.52
N MET A 262 4.29 4.43 13.99
CA MET A 262 5.75 4.55 13.83
C MET A 262 6.12 5.69 12.89
N LEU A 263 5.48 5.80 11.73
CA LEU A 263 5.72 6.90 10.78
C LEU A 263 5.44 8.28 11.42
N ILE A 264 4.34 8.41 12.17
CA ILE A 264 4.02 9.64 12.89
C ILE A 264 5.11 9.97 13.92
N ALA A 265 5.53 9.00 14.73
CA ALA A 265 6.58 9.19 15.72
C ALA A 265 7.92 9.57 15.09
N PHE A 266 8.28 8.94 13.97
CA PHE A 266 9.48 9.27 13.21
C PHE A 266 9.41 10.67 12.59
N ALA A 267 8.26 11.05 12.04
CA ALA A 267 8.04 12.39 11.52
C ALA A 267 8.18 13.47 12.62
N GLN A 268 7.66 13.21 13.82
CA GLN A 268 7.79 14.12 14.97
C GLN A 268 9.24 14.39 15.39
N VAL A 269 10.16 13.45 15.14
CA VAL A 269 11.60 13.62 15.39
C VAL A 269 12.39 14.00 14.13
N GLY A 270 11.71 14.44 13.07
CA GLY A 270 12.34 14.99 11.86
C GLY A 270 12.82 13.95 10.84
N ASN A 271 12.21 12.76 10.80
CA ASN A 271 12.44 11.81 9.72
C ASN A 271 11.80 12.34 8.41
N LYS A 272 12.64 12.71 7.43
CA LYS A 272 12.18 13.34 6.19
C LYS A 272 11.28 12.45 5.33
N TYR A 273 11.50 11.14 5.32
CA TYR A 273 10.71 10.20 4.51
C TYR A 273 9.33 9.97 5.12
N SER A 274 9.28 9.95 6.46
CA SER A 274 8.00 9.84 7.16
C SER A 274 7.16 11.11 7.02
N LEU A 275 7.80 12.30 7.02
CA LEU A 275 7.14 13.56 6.72
C LEU A 275 6.55 13.58 5.30
N ASP A 276 7.37 13.24 4.29
CA ASP A 276 6.92 13.20 2.89
C ASP A 276 5.77 12.21 2.67
N PHE A 277 5.81 11.04 3.32
CA PHE A 277 4.72 10.07 3.27
C PHE A 277 3.40 10.62 3.81
N LEU A 278 3.43 11.32 4.95
CA LEU A 278 2.23 11.88 5.58
C LEU A 278 1.68 13.07 4.79
N GLU A 279 2.54 13.92 4.23
CA GLU A 279 2.12 15.01 3.34
C GLU A 279 1.47 14.46 2.06
N THR A 280 2.09 13.47 1.42
CA THR A 280 1.55 12.82 0.22
C THR A 280 0.20 12.16 0.52
N SER A 281 0.07 11.47 1.65
CA SER A 281 -1.18 10.78 2.04
C SER A 281 -2.36 11.72 2.30
N ASN A 282 -2.10 12.97 2.69
CA ASN A 282 -3.15 13.97 2.89
C ASN A 282 -3.63 14.63 1.58
N ASN A 283 -2.85 14.50 0.49
CA ASN A 283 -3.13 15.12 -0.80
C ASN A 283 -3.83 14.17 -1.81
N ILE A 284 -4.05 12.91 -1.42
CA ILE A 284 -4.70 11.85 -2.21
C ILE A 284 -6.13 11.63 -1.71
#